data_AF-A2DR71-F1
#
_entry.id   AF-A2DR71-F1
#
_cell.length_a   1.000
_cell.length_b   1.000
_cell.length_c   1.000
_cell.angle_alpha   90.00
_cell.angle_beta   90.00
_cell.angle_gamma   90.00
#
_symmetry.space_group_name_H-M   'P 1'
#
loop_
_entity.id
_entity.type
_entity.pdbx_description
1 polymer ?
#
loop_
_entity_poly.entity_id
_entity_poly.type
_entity_poly.pdbx_seq_one_letter_code
_entity_poly.pdbx_strand_id
1 'polypeptide(L)'
;MSDNPLLKPEKSIKLGNDYTAGKVTDPSIVTESVEKILKNGLLEYHYLMRNLTLLYYYAPYKIDLKAAILKAMIDVAKKSDYQGSINFQIVRLIFDSQFSLSLMCLKENSHKEVIDQMVLFMGELSSEQDKKNCQALRIVIQKALKDNSDYSFVF
;
A
#
# COMPACT_ATOMS: atom_id res chain seq x y z
N MET A 1 -19.58 13.39 1.75
CA MET A 1 -18.87 12.09 1.70
C MET A 1 -18.31 11.79 3.07
N SER A 2 -18.45 10.55 3.56
CA SER A 2 -18.13 10.15 4.93
C SER A 2 -16.69 10.52 5.32
N ASP A 3 -16.48 10.76 6.61
CA ASP A 3 -15.19 11.08 7.22
C ASP A 3 -14.27 9.85 7.29
N ASN A 4 -14.20 9.07 6.20
CA ASN A 4 -13.50 7.80 6.14
C ASN A 4 -11.98 8.04 6.16
N PRO A 5 -11.24 7.41 7.09
CA PRO A 5 -9.82 7.67 7.28
C PRO A 5 -8.93 7.17 6.15
N LEU A 6 -9.44 6.28 5.28
CA LEU A 6 -8.70 5.67 4.17
C LEU A 6 -8.87 6.40 2.84
N LEU A 7 -9.70 7.45 2.78
CA LEU A 7 -9.91 8.22 1.55
C LEU A 7 -8.81 9.27 1.29
N LYS A 8 -8.01 9.61 2.30
CA LYS A 8 -6.95 10.64 2.19
C LYS A 8 -5.67 10.20 2.92
N PRO A 9 -4.47 10.48 2.37
CA PRO A 9 -3.20 10.14 2.99
C PRO A 9 -3.05 10.66 4.43
N GLU A 10 -3.38 11.93 4.68
CA GLU A 10 -3.17 12.58 5.98
C GLU A 10 -4.03 11.94 7.07
N LYS A 11 -5.22 11.47 6.70
CA LYS A 11 -6.13 10.77 7.62
C LYS A 11 -5.65 9.34 7.91
N SER A 12 -5.07 8.66 6.92
CA SER A 12 -4.51 7.32 7.11
C SER A 12 -3.27 7.37 8.01
N ILE A 13 -2.41 8.37 7.82
CA ILE A 13 -1.26 8.63 8.70
C ILE A 13 -1.72 8.95 10.12
N LYS A 14 -2.70 9.85 10.26
CA LYS A 14 -3.27 10.19 11.58
C LYS A 14 -3.82 8.95 12.29
N LEU A 15 -4.58 8.11 11.57
CA LEU A 15 -5.11 6.86 12.12
C LEU A 15 -3.98 5.95 12.63
N GLY A 16 -2.91 5.75 11.84
CA GLY A 16 -1.76 4.95 12.26
C GLY A 16 -1.10 5.48 13.54
N ASN A 17 -0.88 6.80 13.61
CA ASN A 17 -0.35 7.47 14.80
C ASN A 17 -1.28 7.33 16.02
N ASP A 18 -2.60 7.45 15.82
CA ASP A 18 -3.59 7.34 16.90
C ASP A 18 -3.65 5.90 17.46
N TYR A 19 -3.45 4.86 16.63
CA TYR A 19 -3.29 3.48 17.09
C TYR A 19 -2.00 3.26 17.87
N THR A 20 -0.89 3.78 17.36
CA THR A 20 0.41 3.70 18.04
C THR A 20 0.34 4.38 19.40
N ALA A 21 -0.39 5.50 19.50
CA ALA A 21 -0.63 6.24 20.74
C ALA A 21 -1.73 5.63 21.64
N GLY A 22 -2.42 4.56 21.22
CA GLY A 22 -3.50 3.92 21.99
C GLY A 22 -4.80 4.73 22.07
N LYS A 23 -4.96 5.77 21.24
CA LYS A 23 -6.19 6.59 21.15
C LYS A 23 -7.29 5.90 20.36
N VAL A 24 -6.90 4.97 19.49
CA VAL A 24 -7.79 4.07 18.75
C VAL A 24 -7.31 2.64 18.98
N THR A 25 -8.25 1.73 19.21
CA THR A 25 -7.93 0.32 19.52
C THR A 25 -8.79 -0.67 18.75
N ASP A 26 -9.76 -0.23 17.94
CA ASP A 26 -10.69 -1.12 17.23
C ASP A 26 -10.32 -1.28 15.74
N PRO A 27 -9.56 -2.32 15.37
CA PRO A 27 -9.08 -2.54 14.00
C PRO A 27 -10.22 -2.76 12.98
N SER A 28 -11.46 -2.98 13.42
CA SER A 28 -12.63 -3.15 12.54
C SER A 28 -12.84 -1.92 11.64
N ILE A 29 -12.45 -0.72 12.10
CA ILE A 29 -12.56 0.53 11.36
C ILE A 29 -11.90 0.45 9.98
N VAL A 30 -10.80 -0.30 9.85
CA VAL A 30 -10.08 -0.49 8.58
C VAL A 30 -10.90 -1.38 7.64
N THR A 31 -11.35 -2.53 8.14
CA THR A 31 -12.09 -3.53 7.35
C THR A 31 -13.42 -2.95 6.86
N GLU A 32 -14.19 -2.32 7.76
CA GLU A 32 -15.46 -1.69 7.38
C GLU A 32 -15.28 -0.55 6.38
N SER A 33 -14.22 0.24 6.54
CA SER A 33 -13.92 1.36 5.63
C SER A 33 -13.65 0.85 4.22
N VAL A 34 -12.86 -0.21 4.08
CA VAL A 34 -12.57 -0.84 2.79
C VAL A 34 -13.82 -1.46 2.18
N GLU A 35 -14.59 -2.23 2.94
CA GLU A 35 -15.84 -2.83 2.44
C GLU A 35 -16.81 -1.77 1.91
N LYS A 36 -16.96 -0.65 2.62
CA LYS A 36 -17.81 0.48 2.19
C LYS A 36 -17.28 1.12 0.89
N ILE A 37 -15.96 1.31 0.76
CA ILE A 37 -15.35 1.88 -0.45
C ILE A 37 -15.54 0.94 -1.64
N LEU A 38 -15.25 -0.35 -1.47
CA LEU A 38 -15.35 -1.36 -2.52
C LEU A 38 -16.79 -1.58 -3.00
N LYS A 39 -17.78 -1.50 -2.11
CA LYS A 39 -19.20 -1.58 -2.48
C LYS A 39 -19.68 -0.39 -3.30
N ASN A 40 -19.12 0.80 -3.04
CA ASN A 40 -19.57 2.03 -3.69
C ASN A 40 -18.83 2.32 -5.02
N GLY A 41 -17.72 1.61 -5.32
CA GLY A 41 -16.97 1.78 -6.57
C GLY A 41 -16.36 3.18 -6.77
N LEU A 42 -16.19 3.94 -5.69
CA LEU A 42 -15.93 5.38 -5.74
C LEU A 42 -14.46 5.78 -5.97
N LEU A 43 -13.51 4.83 -5.99
CA LEU A 43 -12.08 5.15 -5.96
C LEU A 43 -11.25 4.27 -6.88
N GLU A 44 -10.18 4.84 -7.44
CA GLU A 44 -9.14 4.07 -8.09
C GLU A 44 -8.41 3.22 -7.02
N TYR A 45 -8.40 1.90 -7.19
CA TYR A 45 -7.91 0.96 -6.17
C TYR A 45 -6.45 1.20 -5.76
N HIS A 46 -5.63 1.78 -6.63
CA HIS A 46 -4.24 2.12 -6.33
C HIS A 46 -4.12 3.20 -5.24
N TYR A 47 -5.01 4.20 -5.19
CA TYR A 47 -4.98 5.21 -4.11
C TYR A 47 -5.38 4.62 -2.76
N LEU A 48 -6.35 3.70 -2.75
CA LEU A 48 -6.73 2.99 -1.54
C LEU A 48 -5.57 2.11 -1.04
N MET A 49 -4.89 1.42 -1.96
CA MET A 49 -3.72 0.62 -1.65
C MET A 49 -2.61 1.44 -1.01
N ARG A 50 -2.27 2.61 -1.59
CA ARG A 50 -1.30 3.55 -1.01
C ARG A 50 -1.62 3.92 0.43
N ASN A 51 -2.87 4.29 0.68
CA ASN A 51 -3.31 4.76 1.99
C ASN A 51 -3.28 3.63 3.04
N LEU A 52 -3.56 2.38 2.64
CA LEU A 52 -3.37 1.19 3.48
C LEU A 52 -1.88 0.93 3.77
N THR A 53 -0.99 1.09 2.78
CA THR A 53 0.46 0.97 2.99
C THR A 53 0.99 2.03 3.95
N LEU A 54 0.52 3.27 3.85
CA LEU A 54 0.87 4.33 4.81
C LEU A 54 0.39 3.96 6.23
N LEU A 55 -0.86 3.53 6.37
CA LEU A 55 -1.38 3.09 7.67
C LEU A 55 -0.54 1.95 8.28
N TYR A 56 -0.13 0.99 7.45
CA TYR A 56 0.75 -0.12 7.87
C TYR A 56 2.11 0.41 8.37
N TYR A 57 2.71 1.36 7.66
CA TYR A 57 4.01 1.93 8.03
C TYR A 57 3.97 2.69 9.36
N TYR A 58 2.93 3.50 9.61
CA TYR A 58 2.80 4.31 10.82
C TYR A 58 2.28 3.52 12.05
N ALA A 59 1.96 2.23 11.90
CA ALA A 59 1.54 1.36 13.00
C ALA A 59 2.19 -0.04 12.97
N PRO A 60 3.54 -0.14 12.98
CA PRO A 60 4.25 -1.39 12.67
C PRO A 60 4.17 -2.47 13.76
N TYR A 61 3.74 -2.13 14.98
CA TYR A 61 3.81 -3.04 16.16
C TYR A 61 2.44 -3.52 16.67
N LYS A 62 1.33 -3.21 16.00
CA LYS A 62 -0.03 -3.63 16.40
C LYS A 62 -0.47 -4.83 15.56
N ILE A 63 -0.35 -6.04 16.11
CA ILE A 63 -0.57 -7.32 15.39
C ILE A 63 -2.00 -7.42 14.84
N ASP A 64 -2.98 -7.01 15.64
CA ASP A 64 -4.41 -6.99 15.33
C ASP A 64 -4.72 -6.02 14.17
N LEU A 65 -4.20 -4.80 14.24
CA LEU A 65 -4.32 -3.81 13.18
C LEU A 65 -3.59 -4.27 11.90
N LYS A 66 -2.39 -4.83 12.04
CA LYS A 66 -1.61 -5.37 10.94
C LYS A 66 -2.40 -6.44 10.17
N ALA A 67 -3.02 -7.38 10.87
CA ALA A 67 -3.86 -8.40 10.25
C ALA A 67 -5.06 -7.79 9.50
N ALA A 68 -5.73 -6.79 10.08
CA ALA A 68 -6.84 -6.09 9.44
C ALA A 68 -6.40 -5.34 8.16
N ILE A 69 -5.26 -4.67 8.19
CA ILE A 69 -4.70 -3.97 7.02
C ILE A 69 -4.35 -4.96 5.91
N LEU A 70 -3.68 -6.06 6.23
CA LEU A 70 -3.30 -7.07 5.23
C LEU A 70 -4.51 -7.70 4.57
N LYS A 71 -5.55 -8.03 5.35
CA LYS A 71 -6.82 -8.50 4.80
C LYS A 71 -7.45 -7.47 3.87
N ALA A 72 -7.48 -6.21 4.28
CA ALA A 72 -7.97 -5.10 3.45
C ALA A 72 -7.18 -4.97 2.13
N MET A 73 -5.85 -5.08 2.16
CA MET A 73 -5.02 -5.04 0.95
C MET A 73 -5.36 -6.21 0.00
N ILE A 74 -5.56 -7.42 0.53
CA ILE A 74 -5.99 -8.58 -0.25
C ILE A 74 -7.37 -8.34 -0.89
N ASP A 75 -8.32 -7.78 -0.15
CA ASP A 75 -9.67 -7.52 -0.66
C ASP A 75 -9.67 -6.46 -1.77
N VAL A 76 -8.83 -5.43 -1.65
CA VAL A 76 -8.62 -4.43 -2.71
C VAL A 76 -7.96 -5.06 -3.94
N ALA A 77 -6.94 -5.89 -3.75
CA ALA A 77 -6.27 -6.58 -4.86
C ALA A 77 -7.24 -7.48 -5.65
N LYS A 78 -8.04 -8.29 -4.95
CA LYS A 78 -9.07 -9.15 -5.57
C LYS A 78 -10.13 -8.38 -6.38
N LYS A 79 -10.34 -7.10 -6.08
CA LYS A 79 -11.28 -6.24 -6.79
C LYS A 79 -10.66 -5.49 -7.96
N SER A 80 -9.33 -5.46 -8.05
CA SER A 80 -8.64 -4.86 -9.19
C SER A 80 -8.68 -5.76 -10.43
N ASP A 81 -8.51 -5.16 -11.60
CA ASP A 81 -8.46 -5.88 -12.88
C ASP A 81 -7.07 -6.50 -13.17
N TYR A 82 -6.13 -6.43 -12.22
CA TYR A 82 -4.79 -6.95 -12.41
C TYR A 82 -4.77 -8.48 -12.37
N GLN A 83 -4.04 -9.08 -13.33
CA GLN A 83 -3.79 -10.52 -13.36
C GLN A 83 -2.52 -10.88 -12.59
N GLY A 84 -2.40 -12.15 -12.20
CA GLY A 84 -1.29 -12.68 -11.42
C GLY A 84 -1.71 -13.06 -10.00
N SER A 85 -0.74 -13.35 -9.13
CA SER A 85 -1.04 -13.65 -7.73
C SER A 85 -1.48 -12.42 -6.96
N ILE A 86 -2.17 -12.65 -5.84
CA ILE A 86 -2.63 -11.58 -4.94
C ILE A 86 -1.49 -10.66 -4.52
N ASN A 87 -0.33 -11.23 -4.18
CA ASN A 87 0.81 -10.42 -3.76
C ASN A 87 1.36 -9.58 -4.91
N PHE A 88 1.39 -10.11 -6.14
CA PHE A 88 1.75 -9.32 -7.32
C PHE A 88 0.75 -8.18 -7.58
N GLN A 89 -0.55 -8.45 -7.48
CA GLN A 89 -1.59 -7.44 -7.63
C GLN A 89 -1.47 -6.33 -6.58
N ILE A 90 -1.19 -6.69 -5.32
CA ILE A 90 -0.91 -5.72 -4.25
C ILE A 90 0.28 -4.85 -4.62
N VAL A 91 1.42 -5.45 -4.99
CA VAL A 91 2.63 -4.67 -5.29
C VAL A 91 2.42 -3.80 -6.54
N ARG A 92 1.67 -4.29 -7.54
CA ARG A 92 1.32 -3.52 -8.73
C ARG A 92 0.44 -2.32 -8.40
N LEU A 93 -0.55 -2.48 -7.53
CA LEU A 93 -1.40 -1.38 -7.05
C LEU A 93 -0.60 -0.33 -6.28
N ILE A 94 0.35 -0.77 -5.43
CA ILE A 94 1.25 0.14 -4.74
C ILE A 94 2.10 0.89 -5.77
N PHE A 95 2.71 0.18 -6.72
CA PHE A 95 3.51 0.78 -7.79
C PHE A 95 2.71 1.81 -8.58
N ASP A 96 1.54 1.43 -9.10
CA ASP A 96 0.73 2.33 -9.91
C ASP A 96 0.29 3.56 -9.09
N SER A 97 0.11 3.45 -7.77
CA SER A 97 -0.17 4.62 -6.91
C SER A 97 0.97 5.64 -6.80
N GLN A 98 2.19 5.24 -7.15
CA GLN A 98 3.37 6.10 -7.19
C GLN A 98 3.62 6.67 -8.59
N PHE A 99 3.12 6.00 -9.64
CA PHE A 99 3.38 6.36 -11.04
C PHE A 99 2.17 6.98 -11.76
N SER A 100 0.94 6.77 -11.27
CA SER A 100 -0.24 7.53 -11.69
C SER A 100 -0.19 8.91 -11.04
N LEU A 101 0.59 9.81 -11.65
CA LEU A 101 0.28 11.23 -11.83
C LEU A 101 1.54 11.98 -12.27
N SER A 102 1.42 12.69 -13.38
CA SER A 102 2.21 13.86 -13.77
C SER A 102 2.05 15.04 -12.79
N LEU A 103 1.82 14.78 -11.50
CA LEU A 103 1.63 15.78 -10.45
C LEU A 103 2.37 15.34 -9.19
N MET A 104 3.44 16.09 -8.92
CA MET A 104 4.02 16.39 -7.60
C MET A 104 3.41 15.59 -6.44
N CYS A 105 4.08 14.55 -5.96
CA CYS A 105 3.67 13.89 -4.73
C CYS A 105 4.86 13.78 -3.77
N LEU A 106 4.75 14.53 -2.66
CA LEU A 106 5.34 14.32 -1.32
C LEU A 106 6.89 14.26 -1.20
N LYS A 107 7.41 14.73 -0.05
CA LYS A 107 8.85 14.77 0.27
C LYS A 107 9.49 13.38 0.07
N GLU A 108 10.72 13.32 -0.45
CA GLU A 108 11.53 12.12 -0.76
C GLU A 108 11.35 10.92 0.19
N ASN A 109 11.19 11.17 1.49
CA ASN A 109 11.07 10.13 2.52
C ASN A 109 9.84 9.22 2.35
N SER A 110 8.69 9.74 1.91
CA SER A 110 7.45 8.95 1.81
C SER A 110 7.53 7.88 0.70
N HIS A 111 8.31 8.12 -0.34
CA HIS A 111 8.46 7.18 -1.46
C HIS A 111 9.38 6.02 -1.11
N LYS A 112 10.50 6.29 -0.42
CA LYS A 112 11.41 5.25 0.08
C LYS A 112 10.69 4.31 1.03
N GLU A 113 9.86 4.84 1.93
CA GLU A 113 9.07 4.05 2.89
C GLU A 113 8.08 3.11 2.19
N VAL A 114 7.40 3.58 1.14
CA VAL A 114 6.48 2.76 0.33
C VAL A 114 7.24 1.68 -0.43
N ILE A 115 8.39 2.00 -1.02
CA ILE A 115 9.24 1.06 -1.75
C ILE A 115 9.85 0.01 -0.81
N ASP A 116 10.34 0.40 0.36
CA ASP A 116 10.90 -0.52 1.37
C ASP A 116 9.82 -1.52 1.85
N GLN A 117 8.57 -1.06 2.00
CA GLN A 117 7.44 -1.93 2.29
C GLN A 117 7.09 -2.86 1.13
N MET A 118 7.15 -2.39 -0.12
CA MET A 118 6.98 -3.26 -1.30
C MET A 118 8.03 -4.38 -1.32
N VAL A 119 9.29 -4.08 -0.99
CA VAL A 119 10.37 -5.07 -0.92
C VAL A 119 10.13 -6.08 0.21
N LEU A 120 9.65 -5.63 1.37
CA LEU A 120 9.27 -6.52 2.48
C LEU A 120 8.12 -7.46 2.09
N PHE A 121 7.05 -6.94 1.47
CA PHE A 121 5.93 -7.76 1.00
C PHE A 121 6.34 -8.76 -0.09
N MET A 122 7.37 -8.45 -0.87
CA MET A 122 7.93 -9.38 -1.85
C MET A 122 8.83 -10.47 -1.24
N GLY A 123 9.28 -10.31 0.01
CA GLY A 123 10.10 -11.29 0.72
C GLY A 123 9.32 -12.49 1.27
N GLU A 124 8.01 -12.35 1.50
CA GLU A 124 7.15 -13.37 2.12
C GLU A 124 6.47 -14.31 1.08
N LEU A 125 6.95 -14.33 -0.16
CA LEU A 125 6.33 -15.08 -1.26
C LEU A 125 6.73 -16.55 -1.26
N SER A 126 5.75 -17.43 -1.04
CA SER A 126 5.96 -18.88 -0.92
C SER A 126 6.02 -19.64 -2.25
N SER A 127 5.48 -19.10 -3.35
CA SER A 127 5.46 -19.79 -4.65
C SER A 127 6.57 -19.31 -5.61
N GLU A 128 7.18 -20.23 -6.36
CA GLU A 128 8.25 -19.93 -7.33
C GLU A 128 7.78 -19.03 -8.49
N GLN A 129 6.50 -19.11 -8.87
CA GLN A 129 5.92 -18.23 -9.87
C GLN A 129 5.77 -16.80 -9.35
N ASP A 130 5.45 -16.64 -8.07
CA ASP A 130 5.39 -15.34 -7.40
C ASP A 130 6.78 -14.75 -7.26
N LYS A 131 7.78 -15.56 -6.91
CA LYS A 131 9.18 -15.13 -6.90
C LYS A 131 9.64 -14.62 -8.27
N LYS A 132 9.28 -15.31 -9.37
CA LYS A 132 9.62 -14.86 -10.74
C LYS A 132 8.89 -13.57 -11.14
N ASN A 133 7.59 -13.47 -10.91
CA ASN A 133 6.80 -12.28 -11.24
C ASN A 133 7.25 -11.07 -10.39
N CYS A 134 7.56 -11.30 -9.12
CA CYS A 134 8.09 -10.27 -8.23
C CYS A 134 9.56 -9.94 -8.53
N GLN A 135 10.39 -10.87 -9.01
CA GLN A 135 11.72 -10.54 -9.56
C GLN A 135 11.60 -9.64 -10.80
N ALA A 136 10.69 -9.94 -11.72
CA ALA A 136 10.45 -9.09 -12.88
C ALA A 136 9.98 -7.69 -12.44
N LEU A 137 9.09 -7.62 -11.46
CA LEU A 137 8.66 -6.34 -10.90
C LEU A 137 9.79 -5.62 -10.14
N ARG A 138 10.65 -6.36 -9.41
CA ARG A 138 11.85 -5.82 -8.74
C ARG A 138 12.77 -5.16 -9.75
N ILE A 139 13.00 -5.82 -10.89
CA ILE A 139 13.85 -5.31 -11.96
C ILE A 139 13.21 -4.06 -12.57
N VAL A 140 11.89 -4.05 -12.79
CA VAL A 140 11.17 -2.87 -13.30
C VAL A 140 11.24 -1.70 -12.30
N ILE A 141 11.04 -1.95 -11.01
CA ILE A 141 11.17 -0.95 -9.94
C ILE A 141 12.61 -0.44 -9.87
N GLN A 142 13.59 -1.34 -9.82
CA GLN A 142 15.01 -0.97 -9.77
C GLN A 142 15.43 -0.16 -10.99
N LYS A 143 14.94 -0.53 -12.19
CA LYS A 143 15.18 0.22 -13.42
C LYS A 143 14.51 1.60 -13.37
N ALA A 144 13.25 1.67 -12.96
CA ALA A 144 12.51 2.93 -12.84
C ALA A 144 13.13 3.86 -11.79
N LEU A 145 13.69 3.33 -10.70
CA LEU A 145 14.44 4.09 -9.70
C LEU A 145 15.81 4.53 -10.21
N LYS A 146 16.50 3.70 -10.99
CA LYS A 146 17.81 4.06 -11.57
C LYS A 146 17.70 5.12 -12.66
N ASP A 147 16.63 5.09 -13.45
CA ASP A 147 16.40 6.01 -14.56
C ASP A 147 15.82 7.37 -14.10
N ASN A 148 15.45 7.49 -12.82
CA ASN A 148 14.95 8.73 -12.22
C ASN A 148 16.01 9.36 -11.31
N SER A 149 16.51 10.55 -11.67
CA SER A 149 17.61 11.25 -10.98
C SER A 149 17.34 11.48 -9.49
N ASP A 150 16.07 11.62 -9.13
CA ASP A 150 15.60 11.88 -7.77
C ASP A 150 15.74 10.65 -6.85
N TYR A 151 16.13 9.49 -7.37
CA TYR A 151 16.25 8.22 -6.62
C TYR A 151 17.66 7.61 -6.69
N SER A 152 18.64 8.39 -7.13
CA SER A 152 20.04 7.98 -7.27
C SER A 152 20.72 7.49 -5.97
N PHE A 153 20.16 7.80 -4.79
CA PHE A 153 20.72 7.47 -3.47
C PHE A 153 20.20 6.16 -2.85
N VAL A 154 19.26 5.46 -3.50
CA VAL A 154 18.73 4.17 -3.02
C VAL A 154 19.66 3.00 -3.43
N PHE A 155 20.78 3.29 -4.10
CA PHE A 155 21.76 2.33 -4.60
C PHE A 155 23.19 2.64 -4.13
#